data_AF-A0A922NVA3-F1
#
_entry.id   AF-A0A922NVA3-F1
#
_cell.length_a   1.000
_cell.length_b   1.000
_cell.length_c   1.000
_cell.angle_alpha   90.00
_cell.angle_beta   90.00
_cell.angle_gamma   90.00
#
_symmetry.space_group_name_H-M   'P 1'
#
loop_
_entity.id
_entity.type
_entity.pdbx_description
1 polymer ?
#
loop_
_entity_poly.entity_id
_entity_poly.type
_entity_poly.pdbx_seq_one_letter_code
_entity_poly.pdbx_strand_id
1 'polypeptide(L)'
;MTYTVNIYPNPEEVPDKPYFTEKIFLGSCQREVNNLNLVKNLLNEIITDKGSKEAVLGVLKRQTTLLNSMIYGVKSEQITFTNQDKAKEGTA
;
A
#
# COMPACT_ATOMS: atom_id res chain seq x y z
N MET A 1 -15.72 -28.49 15.01
CA MET A 1 -15.00 -27.75 13.95
C MET A 1 -13.91 -28.65 13.43
N THR A 2 -13.92 -28.96 12.14
CA THR A 2 -12.89 -29.77 11.48
C THR A 2 -11.91 -28.81 10.81
N TYR A 3 -10.63 -28.94 11.12
CA TYR A 3 -9.56 -28.14 10.53
C TYR A 3 -8.87 -28.97 9.45
N THR A 4 -8.78 -28.43 8.24
CA THR A 4 -8.02 -29.04 7.14
C THR A 4 -6.61 -28.45 7.16
N VAL A 5 -5.61 -29.30 7.38
CA VAL A 5 -4.19 -28.94 7.28
C VAL A 5 -3.69 -29.41 5.92
N ASN A 6 -3.32 -28.48 5.05
CA ASN A 6 -2.67 -28.80 3.77
C ASN A 6 -1.16 -28.95 4.02
N ILE A 7 -0.63 -30.14 3.76
CA ILE A 7 0.81 -30.43 3.85
C ILE A 7 1.37 -30.42 2.44
N TYR A 8 2.33 -29.54 2.19
CA TYR A 8 3.02 -29.44 0.90
C TYR A 8 4.39 -30.12 1.02
N PRO A 9 4.66 -31.22 0.30
CA PRO A 9 5.93 -31.94 0.36
C PRO A 9 7.11 -31.13 -0.18
N ASN A 10 6.83 -30.27 -1.16
CA ASN A 10 7.79 -29.34 -1.72
C ASN A 10 7.49 -27.92 -1.19
N PRO A 11 8.43 -27.25 -0.50
CA PRO A 11 8.25 -25.88 -0.02
C PRO A 11 7.92 -24.88 -1.13
N GLU A 12 8.36 -25.14 -2.36
CA GLU A 12 8.08 -24.29 -3.54
C GLU A 12 6.62 -24.42 -4.03
N GLU A 13 5.91 -25.50 -3.65
CA GLU A 13 4.49 -25.72 -3.97
C GLU A 13 3.55 -25.12 -2.93
N VAL A 14 4.10 -24.62 -1.80
CA VAL A 14 3.31 -23.80 -0.87
C VAL A 14 2.86 -22.61 -1.68
N PRO A 15 1.54 -22.36 -1.81
CA PRO A 15 1.10 -21.20 -2.52
C PRO A 15 1.55 -19.99 -1.72
N ASP A 16 2.69 -19.40 -2.13
CA ASP A 16 3.13 -18.12 -1.61
C ASP A 16 1.98 -17.17 -1.89
N LYS A 17 1.25 -16.78 -0.84
CA LYS A 17 0.21 -15.77 -0.94
C LYS A 17 0.99 -14.51 -0.68
N PRO A 18 1.53 -13.86 -1.72
CA PRO A 18 2.45 -12.78 -1.46
C PRO A 18 1.58 -11.67 -0.90
N TYR A 19 1.72 -11.38 0.39
CA TYR A 19 1.01 -10.28 1.04
C TYR A 19 1.39 -8.91 0.45
N PHE A 20 2.35 -8.88 -0.47
CA PHE A 20 3.02 -7.70 -1.00
C PHE A 20 3.20 -7.76 -2.53
N THR A 21 2.21 -8.26 -3.28
CA THR A 21 2.22 -8.13 -4.74
C THR A 21 2.13 -6.66 -5.15
N GLU A 22 2.59 -6.33 -6.37
CA GLU A 22 2.53 -4.97 -6.92
C GLU A 22 1.11 -4.37 -6.79
N LYS A 23 0.09 -5.16 -7.11
CA LYS A 23 -1.32 -4.77 -6.99
C LYS A 23 -1.72 -4.43 -5.56
N ILE A 24 -1.32 -5.27 -4.58
CA ILE A 24 -1.62 -5.04 -3.16
C ILE A 24 -0.89 -3.80 -2.65
N PHE A 25 0.36 -3.62 -3.06
CA PHE A 25 1.17 -2.45 -2.70
C PHE A 25 0.55 -1.16 -3.24
N LEU A 26 0.29 -1.09 -4.55
CA LEU A 26 -0.33 0.07 -5.20
C LEU A 26 -1.70 0.39 -4.60
N GLY A 27 -2.53 -0.63 -4.39
CA GLY A 27 -3.83 -0.48 -3.75
C GLY A 27 -3.73 0.06 -2.32
N SER A 28 -2.71 -0.35 -1.57
CA SER A 28 -2.46 0.14 -0.22
C SER A 28 -1.98 1.58 -0.21
N CYS A 29 -1.01 1.96 -1.06
CA CYS A 29 -0.57 3.34 -1.18
C CYS A 29 -1.71 4.27 -1.58
N GLN A 30 -2.53 3.89 -2.57
CA GLN A 30 -3.65 4.72 -3.02
C GLN A 30 -4.72 4.89 -1.94
N ARG A 31 -5.03 3.82 -1.21
CA ARG A 31 -5.97 3.86 -0.08
C ARG A 31 -5.45 4.79 1.02
N GLU A 32 -4.18 4.72 1.37
CA GLU A 32 -3.60 5.61 2.38
C GLU A 32 -3.54 7.07 1.92
N VAL A 33 -3.28 7.34 0.65
CA VAL A 33 -3.42 8.70 0.08
C VAL A 33 -4.85 9.23 0.28
N ASN A 34 -5.86 8.41 0.03
CA ASN A 34 -7.26 8.80 0.22
C ASN A 34 -7.59 9.06 1.70
N ASN A 35 -7.15 8.17 2.60
CA ASN A 35 -7.34 8.32 4.05
C ASN A 35 -6.68 9.61 4.56
N LEU A 36 -5.43 9.87 4.17
CA LEU A 36 -4.71 11.08 4.57
C LEU A 36 -5.38 12.34 4.06
N ASN A 37 -5.92 12.34 2.84
CA ASN A 37 -6.66 13.48 2.31
C ASN A 37 -7.96 13.74 3.10
N LEU A 38 -8.68 12.68 3.49
CA LEU A 38 -9.88 12.80 4.32
C LEU A 38 -9.54 13.38 5.69
N VAL A 39 -8.52 12.84 6.36
CA VAL A 39 -8.05 13.35 7.66
C VAL A 39 -7.55 14.79 7.54
N LYS A 40 -6.84 15.14 6.47
CA LYS A 40 -6.38 16.51 6.20
C LYS A 40 -7.56 17.48 6.16
N ASN A 41 -8.64 17.11 5.47
CA ASN A 41 -9.82 17.97 5.35
C ASN A 41 -10.50 18.15 6.71
N LEU A 42 -10.71 17.07 7.47
CA LEU A 42 -11.30 17.13 8.81
C LEU A 42 -10.46 17.98 9.78
N LEU A 43 -9.14 17.75 9.82
CA LEU A 43 -8.25 18.50 10.72
C LEU A 43 -8.09 19.96 10.32
N ASN A 44 -8.22 20.29 9.03
CA ASN A 44 -8.19 21.67 8.57
C ASN A 44 -9.37 22.50 9.13
N GLU A 45 -10.50 21.86 9.42
CA GLU A 45 -11.69 22.46 10.03
C GLU A 45 -11.58 22.50 11.57
N ILE A 46 -11.01 21.47 12.18
CA ILE A 46 -10.94 21.31 13.65
C ILE A 46 -9.81 22.14 14.28
N ILE A 47 -8.63 22.20 13.65
CA ILE A 47 -7.46 22.87 14.22
C ILE A 47 -7.51 24.36 13.91
N THR A 48 -7.77 25.16 14.93
CA THR A 48 -7.86 26.63 14.83
C THR A 48 -6.53 27.33 15.11
N ASP A 49 -5.69 26.75 15.97
CA ASP A 49 -4.34 27.26 16.23
C ASP A 49 -3.45 27.13 14.98
N LYS A 50 -2.86 28.25 14.56
CA LYS A 50 -2.09 28.33 13.32
C LYS A 50 -0.83 27.46 13.35
N GLY A 51 -0.09 27.47 14.46
CA GLY A 51 1.16 26.72 14.58
C GLY A 51 0.93 25.21 14.53
N SER A 52 -0.07 24.74 15.29
CA SER A 52 -0.50 23.33 15.30
C SER A 52 -1.03 22.91 13.93
N LYS A 53 -1.80 23.78 13.26
CA LYS A 53 -2.33 23.53 11.92
C LYS A 53 -1.22 23.35 10.89
N GLU A 54 -0.26 24.27 10.85
CA GLU A 54 0.89 24.18 9.93
C GLU A 54 1.72 22.92 10.18
N ALA A 55 1.98 22.58 11.45
CA ALA A 55 2.73 21.39 11.81
C ALA A 55 2.03 20.09 11.36
N VAL A 56 0.75 19.93 11.72
CA VAL A 56 -0.04 18.73 11.40
C VAL A 56 -0.24 18.58 9.89
N LEU A 57 -0.72 19.64 9.21
CA LEU A 57 -0.93 19.58 7.76
C LEU A 57 0.38 19.38 7.00
N GLY A 58 1.50 19.88 7.54
CA GLY A 58 2.83 19.64 7.00
C GLY A 58 3.25 18.17 7.06
N VAL A 59 2.98 17.47 8.17
CA VAL A 59 3.22 16.02 8.30
C VAL A 59 2.36 15.24 7.30
N LEU A 60 1.06 15.52 7.25
CA LEU A 60 0.14 14.85 6.32
C LEU A 60 0.57 15.05 4.86
N LYS A 61 0.95 16.28 4.48
CA LYS A 61 1.45 16.59 3.14
C LYS A 61 2.68 15.77 2.79
N ARG A 62 3.67 15.68 3.68
CA ARG A 62 4.89 14.90 3.43
C ARG A 62 4.58 13.41 3.25
N GLN A 63 3.67 12.85 4.05
CA GLN A 63 3.26 11.45 3.90
C GLN A 63 2.50 11.19 2.61
N THR A 64 1.57 12.07 2.23
CA THR A 64 0.90 11.99 0.93
C THR A 64 1.91 12.05 -0.23
N THR A 65 2.90 12.95 -0.16
CA THR A 65 3.96 13.04 -1.16
C THR A 65 4.77 11.74 -1.24
N LEU A 66 5.18 11.16 -0.11
CA LEU A 66 5.91 9.89 -0.08
C LEU A 66 5.12 8.76 -0.75
N LEU A 67 3.85 8.59 -0.41
CA LEU A 67 3.00 7.55 -1.00
C LEU A 67 2.79 7.76 -2.51
N ASN A 68 2.62 9.00 -2.96
CA ASN A 68 2.54 9.31 -4.39
C ASN A 68 3.86 9.03 -5.11
N SER A 69 5.00 9.32 -4.50
CA SER A 69 6.32 8.95 -5.03
C SER A 69 6.50 7.44 -5.11
N MET A 70 6.01 6.67 -4.14
CA MET A 70 6.00 5.20 -4.20
C MET A 70 5.15 4.71 -5.37
N ILE A 71 3.91 5.21 -5.53
CA ILE A 71 3.04 4.88 -6.67
C ILE A 71 3.73 5.21 -7.99
N TYR A 72 4.35 6.39 -8.09
CA TYR A 72 5.10 6.79 -9.28
C TYR A 72 6.30 5.85 -9.53
N GLY A 73 7.05 5.50 -8.49
CA GLY A 73 8.19 4.59 -8.59
C GLY A 73 7.81 3.23 -9.15
N VAL A 74 6.66 2.68 -8.74
CA VAL A 74 6.12 1.44 -9.33
C VAL A 74 5.72 1.66 -10.79
N LYS A 75 4.95 2.70 -11.09
CA LYS A 75 4.46 2.98 -12.46
C LYS A 75 5.56 3.32 -13.48
N SER A 76 6.69 3.81 -12.98
CA SER A 76 7.88 4.16 -13.77
C SER A 76 8.97 3.08 -13.72
N GLU A 77 8.64 1.90 -13.17
CA GLU A 77 9.54 0.75 -13.08
C GLU A 77 10.81 0.99 -12.23
N GLN A 78 10.85 2.06 -11.43
CA GLN A 78 11.93 2.33 -10.46
C GLN A 78 11.84 1.43 -9.22
N ILE A 79 10.66 0.86 -8.96
CA ILE A 79 10.41 -0.13 -7.91
C ILE A 79 9.94 -1.41 -8.59
N THR A 80 10.74 -2.47 -8.50
CA THR A 80 10.44 -3.77 -9.10
C THR A 80 9.97 -4.76 -8.05
N PHE A 81 8.86 -5.46 -8.32
CA PHE A 81 8.37 -6.56 -7.48
C PHE A 81 8.82 -7.89 -8.06
N THR A 82 9.53 -8.68 -7.26
CA THR A 82 9.98 -10.02 -7.65
C THR A 82 8.90 -11.08 -7.46
N ASN A 83 7.90 -10.79 -6.63
CA ASN A 83 6.77 -11.68 -6.39
C ASN A 83 5.70 -11.43 -7.45
N GLN A 84 5.44 -12.44 -8.28
CA GLN A 84 4.43 -12.35 -9.32
C GLN A 84 3.02 -12.42 -8.71
N ASP A 85 2.09 -11.61 -9.22
CA ASP A 85 0.67 -11.92 -9.09
C ASP A 85 0.44 -13.25 -9.81
N LYS A 86 -0.04 -14.28 -9.09
CA LYS A 86 -0.36 -15.61 -9.65
C LYS A 86 -1.31 -15.61 -10.85
N ALA A 87 -1.90 -14.46 -11.17
CA ALA A 87 -2.70 -14.24 -12.37
C ALA A 87 -1.90 -14.23 -13.69
N LYS A 88 -0.56 -14.20 -13.66
CA LYS A 88 0.30 -14.23 -14.87
C LYS A 88 0.90 -15.60 -15.21
N GLU A 89 0.67 -16.64 -14.41
CA GLU A 89 1.21 -17.99 -14.66
C GLU A 89 0.44 -18.79 -15.73
N GLY A 90 -0.54 -18.20 -16.43
CA GLY A 90 -1.44 -18.90 -17.36
C GLY A 90 -1.28 -18.60 -18.85
N THR A 91 -0.23 -17.88 -19.27
CA THR A 91 0.04 -17.63 -20.70
C THR A 91 1.49 -17.91 -21.03
N ALA A 92 1.83 -19.18 -21.17
CA ALA A 92 3.01 -19.67 -21.88
C ALA A 92 2.62 -20.93 -22.65
#